data_AF-A0A963Q527-F1
#
_entry.id   AF-A0A963Q527-F1
#
_cell.length_a   1.000
_cell.length_b   1.000
_cell.length_c   1.000
_cell.angle_alpha   90.00
_cell.angle_beta   90.00
_cell.angle_gamma   90.00
#
_symmetry.space_group_name_H-M   'P 1'
#
loop_
_entity.id
_entity.type
_entity.pdbx_description
1 polymer ?
#
loop_
_entity_poly.entity_id
_entity_poly.type
_entity_poly.pdbx_seq_one_letter_code
_entity_poly.pdbx_strand_id
1 'polypeptide(L)' 'MAHLPGKFVWFEHVSPDPAKAQAFYGGLCGWAVQSMPMGDQTYDMIMNGEQAIGGWRTADTGVATHWAS' A
#
# COMPACT_ATOMS: atom_id res chain seq x y z
N MET A 1 23.70 8.10 -4.32
CA MET A 1 23.01 7.66 -3.09
C MET A 1 23.71 6.41 -2.59
N ALA A 2 24.19 6.38 -1.35
CA ALA A 2 24.80 5.17 -0.78
C ALA A 2 23.71 4.14 -0.47
N HIS A 3 23.96 2.86 -0.76
CA HIS A 3 23.08 1.77 -0.38
C HIS A 3 23.19 1.54 1.14
N LEU A 4 22.07 1.68 1.86
CA LEU A 4 22.00 1.52 3.31
C LEU A 4 21.23 0.24 3.64
N PRO A 5 21.90 -0.90 3.87
CA PRO A 5 21.23 -2.13 4.30
C PRO A 5 20.37 -1.89 5.54
N GLY A 6 19.15 -2.41 5.54
CA GLY A 6 18.20 -2.27 6.65
C GLY A 6 17.40 -0.96 6.68
N LYS A 7 17.63 -0.04 5.74
CA LYS A 7 16.75 1.13 5.59
C LYS A 7 15.34 0.65 5.20
N PHE A 8 14.33 1.17 5.89
CA PHE A 8 12.93 0.97 5.53
C PHE A 8 12.64 1.57 4.15
N VAL A 9 12.01 0.78 3.29
CA VAL A 9 11.72 1.15 1.90
C VAL A 9 10.29 0.84 1.46
N TRP A 10 9.52 0.11 2.26
CA TRP A 10 8.20 -0.36 1.87
C TRP A 10 7.30 -0.67 3.06
N PHE A 11 6.00 -0.53 2.87
CA PHE A 11 4.97 -1.00 3.81
C PHE A 11 3.73 -1.49 3.07
N GLU A 12 2.90 -2.23 3.79
CA GLU A 12 1.57 -2.64 3.38
C GLU A 12 0.54 -2.02 4.33
N HIS A 13 -0.48 -1.39 3.78
CA HIS A 13 -1.69 -1.06 4.52
C HIS A 13 -2.70 -2.18 4.31
N VAL A 14 -2.98 -2.92 5.38
CA VAL A 14 -3.86 -4.10 5.35
C VAL A 14 -5.20 -3.71 5.97
N SER A 15 -6.30 -3.89 5.25
CA SER A 15 -7.64 -3.49 5.67
C SER A 15 -8.71 -4.46 5.20
N PRO A 16 -9.80 -4.68 5.96
CA PRO A 16 -10.99 -5.37 5.45
C PRO A 16 -11.63 -4.65 4.24
N ASP A 17 -11.37 -3.35 4.09
CA ASP A 17 -11.85 -2.52 2.99
C ASP A 17 -10.69 -1.62 2.48
N PRO A 18 -9.88 -2.11 1.53
CA PRO A 18 -8.78 -1.33 0.96
C PRO A 18 -9.26 -0.08 0.21
N ALA A 19 -10.42 -0.14 -0.45
CA ALA A 19 -10.97 0.98 -1.21
C ALA A 19 -11.30 2.18 -0.30
N LYS A 20 -11.85 1.94 0.89
CA LYS A 20 -12.05 3.02 1.89
C LYS A 20 -10.72 3.63 2.35
N ALA A 21 -9.70 2.80 2.57
CA ALA A 21 -8.37 3.29 2.95
C ALA A 21 -7.74 4.12 1.82
N GLN A 22 -7.82 3.65 0.58
CA GLN A 22 -7.37 4.38 -0.62
C GLN A 22 -8.05 5.75 -0.70
N ALA A 23 -9.37 5.83 -0.54
CA ALA A 23 -10.08 7.11 -0.56
C ALA A 23 -9.67 8.05 0.59
N PHE A 24 -9.53 7.51 1.81
CA PHE A 24 -9.12 8.28 2.97
C PHE A 24 -7.71 8.87 2.82
N TYR A 25 -6.70 8.03 2.50
CA TYR A 25 -5.32 8.46 2.34
C TYR A 25 -5.08 9.22 1.04
N GLY A 26 -5.87 8.98 0.00
CA GLY A 26 -5.89 9.81 -1.20
C GLY A 26 -6.32 11.24 -0.87
N GLY A 27 -7.37 11.42 -0.07
CA GLY A 27 -7.80 12.75 0.38
C GLY A 27 -6.85 13.42 1.38
N LEU A 28 -6.26 12.65 2.30
CA LEU A 28 -5.40 13.18 3.36
C LEU A 28 -3.97 13.46 2.89
N CYS A 29 -3.38 12.54 2.14
CA CYS A 29 -1.97 12.55 1.76
C CYS A 29 -1.75 12.82 0.27
N GLY A 30 -2.80 12.82 -0.56
CA GLY A 30 -2.66 12.92 -2.01
C GLY A 30 -2.10 11.64 -2.66
N TRP A 31 -2.16 10.51 -1.96
CA TRP A 31 -1.66 9.24 -2.51
C TRP A 31 -2.55 8.72 -3.63
N ALA A 32 -1.93 8.22 -4.69
CA ALA A 32 -2.60 7.59 -5.81
C ALA A 32 -2.48 6.06 -5.74
N VAL A 33 -3.34 5.38 -6.49
CA VAL A 33 -3.33 3.92 -6.61
C VAL A 33 -2.85 3.54 -7.99
N GLN A 34 -1.85 2.65 -8.05
CA GLN A 34 -1.42 2.03 -9.30
C GLN A 34 -1.57 0.51 -9.18
N SER A 35 -2.51 -0.06 -9.93
CA SER A 35 -2.75 -1.49 -9.98
C SER A 35 -1.76 -2.18 -10.92
N MET A 36 -1.06 -3.20 -10.42
CA MET A 36 -0.15 -4.03 -11.21
C MET A 36 -0.64 -5.48 -11.25
N PRO A 37 -0.62 -6.15 -12.43
CA PRO A 37 -0.89 -7.58 -12.51
C PRO A 37 0.14 -8.39 -11.71
N MET A 38 -0.33 -9.31 -10.88
CA MET A 38 0.51 -10.23 -10.10
C MET A 38 -0.07 -11.64 -10.14
N GLY A 39 0.23 -12.35 -11.23
CA GLY A 39 -0.38 -13.66 -11.53
C GLY A 39 -1.88 -13.53 -11.74
N ASP A 40 -2.65 -14.33 -11.01
CA ASP A 40 -4.13 -14.30 -11.05
C ASP A 40 -4.73 -13.17 -10.18
N GLN A 41 -3.88 -12.37 -9.51
CA GLN A 41 -4.29 -11.29 -8.63
C GLN A 41 -3.80 -9.94 -9.14
N THR A 42 -4.39 -8.88 -8.61
CA THR A 42 -3.92 -7.50 -8.82
C THR A 42 -3.31 -7.00 -7.52
N TYR A 43 -2.17 -6.35 -7.61
CA TYR A 43 -1.53 -5.66 -6.50
C TYR A 43 -1.69 -4.16 -6.66
N ASP A 44 -2.37 -3.53 -5.71
CA ASP A 44 -2.59 -2.08 -5.71
C ASP A 44 -1.47 -1.38 -4.96
N MET A 45 -0.63 -0.67 -5.69
CA MET A 45 0.49 0.10 -5.13
C MET A 45 0.06 1.48 -4.65
N ILE A 46 0.70 1.93 -3.57
CA ILE A 46 0.60 3.28 -3.01
C ILE A 46 1.63 4.16 -3.71
N MET A 47 1.15 5.16 -4.44
CA MET A 47 1.97 6.12 -5.17
C MET A 47 1.97 7.47 -4.45
N ASN A 48 3.15 8.00 -4.15
CA ASN A 48 3.35 9.37 -3.70
C ASN A 48 4.06 10.15 -4.83
N GLY A 49 3.28 10.87 -5.63
CA GLY A 49 3.75 11.38 -6.92
C GLY A 49 4.14 10.22 -7.84
N GLU A 50 5.35 10.25 -8.37
CA GLU A 50 5.90 9.19 -9.24
C GLU A 50 6.52 8.03 -8.46
N GLN A 51 6.64 8.14 -7.14
CA GLN A 51 7.31 7.15 -6.32
C GLN A 51 6.33 6.17 -5.70
N ALA A 52 6.57 4.88 -5.94
CA ALA A 52 5.94 3.81 -5.20
C ALA A 52 6.52 3.70 -3.79
N ILE A 53 5.65 3.66 -2.76
CA ILE A 53 6.07 3.63 -1.35
C ILE A 53 5.51 2.46 -0.54
N GLY A 54 4.53 1.74 -1.08
CA GLY A 54 3.84 0.67 -0.36
C GLY A 54 2.76 -0.01 -1.19
N GLY A 55 1.97 -0.88 -0.55
CA GLY A 55 0.82 -1.54 -1.14
C GLY A 55 -0.43 -1.52 -0.28
N TRP A 56 -1.56 -1.71 -0.93
CA TRP A 56 -2.85 -1.97 -0.30
C TRP A 56 -3.12 -3.46 -0.32
N ARG A 57 -3.55 -4.04 0.81
CA ARG A 57 -3.97 -5.43 0.88
C ARG A 57 -5.29 -5.60 1.60
N THR A 58 -6.07 -6.57 1.13
CA THR A 58 -7.24 -7.05 1.86
C THR A 58 -6.78 -7.85 3.07
N ALA A 59 -7.35 -7.53 4.24
CA ALA A 59 -7.11 -8.28 5.46
C ALA A 59 -7.81 -9.64 5.42
N ASP A 60 -7.20 -10.65 6.04
CA ASP A 60 -7.88 -11.91 6.31
C ASP A 60 -9.11 -11.69 7.20
N THR A 61 -10.07 -12.61 7.13
CA THR A 61 -11.32 -12.50 7.89
C THR A 61 -11.05 -12.42 9.39
N GLY A 62 -11.57 -11.37 10.03
CA GLY A 62 -11.41 -11.13 11.47
C GLY A 62 -10.14 -10.38 11.86
N VAL A 63 -9.25 -10.07 10.91
CA VAL A 63 -8.05 -9.26 11.16
C VAL A 63 -8.39 -7.77 11.02
N ALA A 64 -8.05 -6.99 12.04
CA ALA A 64 -8.25 -5.54 12.06
C ALA A 64 -7.26 -4.81 11.13
N THR A 65 -7.60 -3.57 10.76
CA THR A 65 -6.71 -2.70 9.96
C THR A 65 -5.37 -2.48 10.67
N HIS A 66 -4.27 -2.66 9.94
CA HIS A 66 -2.91 -2.48 10.46
C HIS A 66 -1.90 -2.17 9.34
N TRP A 67 -0.71 -1.77 9.76
CA TRP A 67 0.45 -1.58 8.87
C TRP A 67 1.39 -2.77 9.02
N ALA A 68 1.95 -3.25 7.90
CA ALA A 68 3.01 -4.25 7.88
C ALA A 68 4.22 -3.73 7.08
N SER A 69 5.42 -4.24 7.37
CA SER A 69 6.68 -3.85 6.74
C SER A 69 7.60 -5.03 6.53
#